data_AF-F2I1C2-F1
#
_entry.id   AF-F2I1C2-F1
#
_cell.length_a   1.000
_cell.length_b   1.000
_cell.length_c   1.000
_cell.angle_alpha   90.00
_cell.angle_beta   90.00
_cell.angle_gamma   90.00
#
_symmetry.space_group_name_H-M   'P 1'
#
loop_
_entity.id
_entity.type
_entity.pdbx_description
1 polymer ?
#
loop_
_entity_poly.entity_id
_entity_poly.type
_entity_poly.pdbx_seq_one_letter_code
_entity_poly.pdbx_strand_id
1 'polypeptide(L)' 'MPDVYKYSIDNLEKIVTQAIKNKIPAIALFPEIENDKKDEIGSEALNENNLVCQAVREIKKNLKMKLV' A
#
# COMPACT_ATOMS: atom_id res chain seq x y z
N MET A 1 2.62 18.23 3.44
CA MET A 1 1.19 18.07 3.08
C MET A 1 0.39 18.07 4.38
N PRO A 2 -0.31 19.16 4.72
CA PRO A 2 -1.23 19.16 5.86
C PRO A 2 -2.28 18.04 5.70
N ASP A 3 -2.65 17.37 6.80
CA ASP A 3 -3.67 16.31 6.87
C ASP A 3 -3.41 15.03 6.05
N VAL A 4 -2.18 14.84 5.56
CA VAL A 4 -1.77 13.62 4.87
C VAL A 4 -0.72 12.89 5.70
N TYR A 5 -0.98 11.60 5.93
CA TYR A 5 -0.18 10.75 6.80
C TYR A 5 0.35 9.53 6.05
N LYS A 6 1.51 9.05 6.49
CA LYS A 6 2.02 7.74 6.08
C LYS A 6 1.46 6.67 7.01
N TYR A 7 0.98 5.58 6.43
CA TYR A 7 0.41 4.46 7.17
C TYR A 7 1.29 3.24 7.00
N SER A 8 1.47 2.49 8.08
CA SER A 8 2.04 1.15 8.04
C SER A 8 1.02 0.16 7.46
N ILE A 9 1.50 -1.01 7.02
CA ILE A 9 0.68 -2.01 6.33
C ILE A 9 -0.47 -2.51 7.21
N ASP A 10 -0.22 -2.73 8.51
CA ASP A 10 -1.21 -3.15 9.50
C ASP A 10 -2.35 -2.14 9.70
N ASN A 11 -2.13 -0.86 9.39
CA ASN A 11 -3.14 0.19 9.49
C ASN A 11 -3.94 0.42 8.20
N LEU A 12 -3.60 -0.26 7.09
CA LEU A 12 -4.25 -0.03 5.79
C LEU A 12 -5.73 -0.40 5.79
N GLU A 13 -6.13 -1.46 6.49
CA GLU A 13 -7.52 -1.95 6.48
C GLU A 13 -8.52 -0.86 6.88
N LYS A 14 -8.21 -0.09 7.92
CA LYS A 14 -9.06 1.00 8.41
C LYS A 14 -9.28 2.08 7.33
N ILE A 15 -8.20 2.48 6.66
CA ILE A 15 -8.22 3.53 5.65
C ILE A 15 -8.95 3.07 4.39
N VAL A 16 -8.66 1.86 3.92
CA VAL A 16 -9.31 1.30 2.73
C VAL A 16 -10.79 1.05 2.98
N THR A 17 -11.17 0.55 4.16
CA THR A 17 -12.59 0.38 4.53
C THR A 17 -13.34 1.71 4.49
N GLN A 18 -12.72 2.78 4.99
CA GLN A 18 -13.31 4.12 4.94
C GLN A 18 -13.45 4.62 3.50
N ALA A 19 -12.45 4.38 2.63
CA ALA A 19 -12.52 4.74 1.22
C ALA A 19 -13.65 4.01 0.49
N ILE A 20 -13.82 2.70 0.74
CA ILE A 20 -14.92 1.88 0.18
C ILE A 20 -16.27 2.41 0.65
N LYS A 21 -16.43 2.69 1.96
CA LYS A 21 -17.66 3.26 2.52
C LYS A 21 -18.06 4.58 1.86
N ASN A 22 -17.06 5.38 1.49
CA ASN A 22 -17.22 6.64 0.78
C ASN A 22 -17.31 6.50 -0.75
N LYS A 23 -17.39 5.26 -1.27
CA LYS A 23 -17.51 4.95 -2.71
C LYS A 23 -16.34 5.46 -3.55
N ILE A 24 -15.14 5.50 -2.98
CA ILE A 24 -13.92 5.82 -3.73
C ILE A 24 -13.57 4.59 -4.59
N PRO A 25 -13.47 4.72 -5.93
CA PRO A 25 -13.38 3.57 -6.83
C PRO A 25 -11.97 2.98 -6.93
N ALA A 26 -10.94 3.75 -6.61
CA ALA A 26 -9.55 3.34 -6.77
C ALA A 26 -8.64 3.95 -5.70
N ILE A 27 -7.55 3.25 -5.39
CA ILE A 27 -6.53 3.67 -4.44
C ILE A 27 -5.17 3.45 -5.11
N ALA A 28 -4.29 4.45 -5.04
CA ALA A 28 -2.90 4.34 -5.47
C ALA A 28 -2.00 4.21 -4.24
N LEU A 29 -1.05 3.27 -4.29
CA LEU A 29 -0.11 3.02 -3.21
C LEU A 29 1.25 3.66 -3.52
N PHE A 30 1.78 4.40 -2.57
CA PHE A 30 3.11 5.01 -2.65
C PHE A 30 3.94 4.58 -1.43
N PRO A 31 4.99 3.76 -1.61
CA PRO A 31 5.80 3.28 -0.50
C PRO A 31 6.84 4.33 -0.07
N GLU A 32 7.11 4.41 1.23
CA GLU A 32 8.31 5.05 1.76
C GLU A 32 9.37 3.97 1.96
N ILE A 33 10.34 3.87 1.04
CA ILE A 33 11.40 2.87 1.10
C ILE A 33 12.53 3.35 2.03
N GLU A 34 13.01 2.47 2.91
CA GLU A 34 14.17 2.73 3.76
C GLU A 34 15.42 2.99 2.92
N ASN A 35 16.33 3.85 3.40
CA ASN A 35 17.44 4.32 2.58
C ASN A 35 18.45 3.22 2.22
N ASP A 36 18.61 2.22 3.07
CA ASP A 36 19.47 1.05 2.86
C ASP A 36 18.95 0.10 1.77
N LYS A 37 17.67 0.22 1.40
CA LYS A 37 17.03 -0.55 0.31
C LYS A 37 17.01 0.19 -1.03
N LYS A 38 17.57 1.41 -1.10
CA LYS A 38 17.63 2.20 -2.33
C LYS A 38 18.98 1.97 -3.01
N ASP A 39 18.93 1.63 -4.29
CA ASP A 39 20.11 1.55 -5.16
C ASP A 39 19.84 2.23 -6.51
N GLU A 40 20.88 2.37 -7.33
CA GLU A 40 20.83 3.10 -8.61
C GLU A 40 19.93 2.43 -9.65
N ILE A 41 19.74 1.11 -9.54
CA ILE A 41 18.96 0.32 -10.49
C ILE A 41 17.51 0.08 -10.04
N GLY A 42 17.18 0.44 -8.79
CA GLY A 42 15.88 0.23 -8.18
C GLY A 42 15.55 -1.24 -7.90
N SER A 43 16.52 -2.05 -7.44
CA SER A 43 16.33 -3.50 -7.27
C SER A 43 15.13 -3.87 -6.37
N GLU A 44 14.85 -3.05 -5.35
CA GLU A 44 13.71 -3.24 -4.44
C GLU A 44 12.35 -3.17 -5.16
N ALA A 45 12.25 -2.51 -6.32
CA ALA A 45 11.03 -2.49 -7.12
C ALA A 45 10.65 -3.88 -7.65
N LEU A 46 11.64 -4.76 -7.89
CA LEU A 46 11.44 -6.13 -8.37
C LEU A 46 11.35 -7.15 -7.23
N ASN A 47 11.56 -6.74 -5.98
CA ASN A 47 11.42 -7.61 -4.82
C ASN A 47 9.95 -8.00 -4.60
N GLU A 48 9.62 -9.29 -4.71
CA GLU A 48 8.26 -9.82 -4.51
C GLU A 48 7.71 -9.58 -3.10
N ASN A 49 8.59 -9.24 -2.16
CA ASN A 49 8.28 -8.89 -0.78
C ASN A 49 8.46 -7.38 -0.50
N ASN A 50 8.45 -6.52 -1.51
CA ASN A 50 8.46 -5.07 -1.28
C ASN A 50 7.17 -4.56 -0.61
N LEU A 51 7.21 -3.31 -0.13
CA LEU A 51 6.09 -2.70 0.60
C LEU A 51 4.78 -2.66 -0.20
N VAL A 52 4.85 -2.44 -1.52
CA VAL A 52 3.65 -2.37 -2.38
C VAL A 52 3.00 -3.74 -2.49
N CYS A 53 3.78 -4.78 -2.79
CA CYS A 53 3.31 -6.16 -2.88
C CYS A 53 2.71 -6.62 -1.55
N GLN A 54 3.37 -6.34 -0.42
CA GLN A 54 2.82 -6.64 0.91
C GLN A 54 1.50 -5.90 1.17
N ALA A 55 1.43 -4.60 0.88
CA ALA A 55 0.21 -3.81 1.05
C ALA A 55 -0.97 -4.34 0.21
N VAL A 56 -0.74 -4.67 -1.06
CA VAL A 56 -1.79 -5.26 -1.93
C VAL A 56 -2.29 -6.59 -1.38
N ARG A 57 -1.38 -7.46 -0.92
CA ARG A 57 -1.73 -8.75 -0.33
C ARG A 57 -2.58 -8.58 0.94
N GLU A 58 -2.21 -7.66 1.82
CA GLU A 58 -2.94 -7.40 3.05
C GLU A 58 -4.35 -6.86 2.79
N ILE A 59 -4.47 -5.87 1.89
CA ILE A 59 -5.76 -5.31 1.46
C ILE A 59 -6.67 -6.41 0.91
N LYS A 60 -6.13 -7.27 0.04
CA LYS A 60 -6.90 -8.37 -0.57
C LYS A 60 -7.37 -9.39 0.46
N LYS A 61 -6.51 -9.74 1.42
CA LYS A 61 -6.80 -10.71 2.47
C LYS A 61 -7.95 -10.26 3.38
N ASN A 62 -7.88 -9.02 3.88
CA ASN A 62 -8.83 -8.56 4.91
C ASN A 62 -10.18 -8.13 4.30
N LEU A 63 -10.18 -7.65 3.06
CA LEU A 63 -11.40 -7.11 2.43
C LEU A 63 -12.05 -8.06 1.42
N LYS A 64 -11.49 -9.26 1.21
CA LYS A 64 -11.94 -10.25 0.20
C LYS A 64 -12.17 -9.62 -1.20
N MET A 65 -11.44 -8.55 -1.51
CA MET A 65 -11.58 -7.83 -2.77
C MET A 65 -11.05 -8.66 -3.95
N LYS A 66 -11.81 -8.71 -5.04
CA LYS A 66 -11.27 -9.10 -6.35
C LYS A 66 -10.78 -7.83 -7.05
N LEU A 67 -9.47 -7.65 -7.12
CA LEU A 67 -8.87 -6.77 -8.12
C LEU A 67 -9.10 -7.44 -9.48
N VAL A 68 -9.82 -6.76 -10.37
CA VAL A 68 -10.04 -7.17 -11.77
C VAL A 68 -8.97 -6.51 -12.62
#